data_AF-T2T1P6-F1
#
_entry.id   AF-T2T1P6-F1
#
_cell.length_a   1.000
_cell.length_b   1.000
_cell.length_c   1.000
_cell.angle_alpha   90.00
_cell.angle_beta   90.00
_cell.angle_gamma   90.00
#
_symmetry.space_group_name_H-M   'P 1'
#
loop_
_entity.id
_entity.type
_entity.pdbx_description
1 polymer ?
#
loop_
_entity_poly.entity_id
_entity_poly.type
_entity_poly.pdbx_seq_one_letter_code
_entity_poly.pdbx_strand_id
1 'polypeptide(L)'
;MLETSSHFLKSFRLKRYIGFLLISLALLITPFVRIDGAHLFLISFEHKQLHFLGKIFSAEELQILPFMVILLFIGIFFITTSLGRVWCGWACPQTFLRVLYRDVIETKIFKLHKKISNKQESPKNTPSYKVRKVLSVLLFAPVVAGLMMLFFFYFIAPEDFFMYLK
;
A
#
# COMPACT_ATOMS: atom_id res chain seq x y z
N MET A 1 -30.20 -18.86 0.70
CA MET A 1 -29.04 -18.28 -0.05
C MET A 1 -28.38 -17.09 0.65
N LEU A 2 -28.99 -16.45 1.66
CA LEU A 2 -28.39 -15.31 2.39
C LEU A 2 -27.48 -15.69 3.58
N GLU A 3 -27.64 -16.88 4.17
CA GLU A 3 -26.86 -17.28 5.35
C GLU A 3 -25.40 -17.69 5.08
N THR A 4 -25.11 -18.28 3.92
CA THR A 4 -23.74 -18.73 3.58
C THR A 4 -22.79 -17.56 3.29
N SER A 5 -23.33 -16.43 2.81
CA SER A 5 -22.56 -15.19 2.65
C SER A 5 -22.05 -14.65 4.00
N SER A 6 -22.88 -14.74 5.05
CA SER A 6 -22.54 -14.23 6.38
C SER A 6 -21.34 -14.95 7.03
N HIS A 7 -21.22 -16.27 6.81
CA HIS A 7 -20.13 -17.07 7.36
C HIS A 7 -18.80 -16.86 6.62
N PHE A 8 -18.85 -16.62 5.30
CA PHE A 8 -17.66 -16.33 4.48
C PHE A 8 -17.02 -14.97 4.84
N LEU A 9 -17.85 -13.94 5.09
CA LEU A 9 -17.42 -12.63 5.60
C LEU A 9 -16.84 -12.68 7.03
N LYS A 10 -17.10 -13.76 7.77
CA LYS A 10 -16.63 -13.95 9.15
C LYS A 10 -15.14 -14.34 9.22
N SER A 11 -14.53 -14.79 8.12
CA SER A 11 -13.11 -15.17 8.11
C SER A 11 -12.18 -13.96 8.20
N PHE A 12 -11.34 -13.91 9.23
CA PHE A 12 -10.33 -12.85 9.44
C PHE A 12 -9.38 -12.66 8.23
N ARG A 13 -9.14 -13.71 7.44
CA ARG A 13 -8.30 -13.63 6.24
C ARG A 13 -8.96 -12.82 5.12
N LEU A 14 -10.27 -13.00 4.92
CA LEU A 14 -11.02 -12.28 3.89
C LEU A 14 -11.13 -10.79 4.24
N LYS A 15 -11.47 -10.49 5.50
CA LYS A 15 -11.50 -9.10 6.00
C LYS A 15 -10.17 -8.38 5.76
N ARG A 16 -9.05 -9.06 5.98
CA ARG A 16 -7.70 -8.51 5.72
C ARG A 16 -7.46 -8.21 4.24
N TYR A 17 -7.88 -9.09 3.33
CA TYR A 17 -7.76 -8.84 1.89
C TYR A 17 -8.66 -7.69 1.42
N ILE A 18 -9.88 -7.59 1.95
CA ILE A 18 -10.79 -6.47 1.66
C ILE A 18 -10.18 -5.16 2.16
N GLY A 19 -9.65 -5.13 3.39
CA GLY A 19 -8.99 -3.95 3.95
C GLY A 19 -7.80 -3.49 3.09
N PHE A 20 -6.94 -4.42 2.67
CA PHE A 20 -5.85 -4.10 1.76
C PHE A 20 -6.34 -3.55 0.42
N LEU A 21 -7.37 -4.16 -0.17
CA LEU A 21 -7.93 -3.71 -1.45
C LEU A 21 -8.52 -2.30 -1.35
N LEU A 22 -9.26 -2.01 -0.29
CA LEU A 22 -9.82 -0.67 -0.04
C LEU A 22 -8.72 0.38 0.15
N ILE A 23 -7.67 0.07 0.91
CA ILE A 23 -6.54 0.99 1.13
C ILE A 23 -5.78 1.22 -0.18
N SER A 24 -5.47 0.16 -0.94
CA SER A 24 -4.79 0.29 -2.22
C SER A 24 -5.61 1.09 -3.23
N LEU A 25 -6.93 0.88 -3.27
CA LEU A 25 -7.82 1.64 -4.14
C LEU A 25 -7.88 3.12 -3.74
N ALA A 26 -7.97 3.40 -2.44
CA ALA A 26 -7.92 4.78 -1.94
C ALA A 26 -6.61 5.48 -2.33
N LEU A 27 -5.46 4.81 -2.15
CA LEU A 27 -4.15 5.36 -2.53
C LEU A 27 -4.00 5.55 -4.04
N LEU A 28 -4.59 4.66 -4.86
CA LEU A 28 -4.57 4.80 -6.31
C LEU A 28 -5.39 6.00 -6.79
N ILE A 29 -6.53 6.25 -6.16
CA ILE A 29 -7.47 7.32 -6.57
C ILE A 29 -7.02 8.68 -6.06
N THR A 30 -6.44 8.75 -4.86
CA THR A 30 -6.08 10.00 -4.18
C THR A 30 -5.34 11.03 -5.06
N PRO A 31 -4.25 10.70 -5.77
CA PRO A 31 -3.51 11.70 -6.54
C PRO A 31 -4.28 12.23 -7.76
N PHE A 32 -5.27 11.50 -8.27
CA PHE A 32 -6.07 11.91 -9.43
C PHE A 32 -7.31 12.73 -9.05
N VAL A 33 -7.75 12.68 -7.79
CA VAL A 33 -8.91 13.45 -7.34
C VAL A 33 -8.51 14.90 -7.09
N ARG A 34 -9.20 15.81 -7.78
CA ARG A 34 -9.07 17.26 -7.65
C ARG A 34 -10.34 17.85 -7.07
N ILE A 35 -10.18 18.82 -6.17
CA ILE A 35 -11.26 19.62 -5.58
C ILE A 35 -10.83 21.08 -5.73
N ASP A 36 -11.63 21.90 -6.41
CA ASP A 36 -11.40 23.34 -6.58
C ASP A 36 -10.00 23.73 -7.13
N GLY A 37 -9.47 22.92 -8.07
CA GLY A 37 -8.16 23.17 -8.70
C GLY A 37 -6.95 22.70 -7.87
N ALA A 38 -7.16 22.17 -6.67
CA ALA A 38 -6.14 21.54 -5.85
C ALA A 38 -6.30 20.01 -5.81
N HIS A 39 -5.18 19.28 -5.80
CA HIS A 39 -5.20 17.83 -5.60
C HIS A 39 -5.57 17.47 -4.16
N LEU A 40 -6.17 16.30 -3.96
CA LEU A 40 -6.56 15.85 -2.62
C LEU A 40 -5.35 15.67 -1.69
N PHE A 41 -4.24 15.17 -2.24
CA PHE A 41 -2.95 15.17 -1.58
C PHE A 41 -1.84 15.24 -2.63
N LEU A 42 -1.05 16.33 -2.61
CA LEU A 42 0.11 16.52 -3.50
C LEU A 42 1.17 17.33 -2.77
N ILE A 43 2.42 16.88 -2.82
CA ILE A 43 3.57 17.61 -2.28
C ILE A 43 4.38 18.12 -3.46
N SER A 44 4.12 19.36 -3.90
CA SER A 44 4.85 19.96 -5.03
C SER A 44 6.13 20.63 -4.54
N PHE A 45 7.27 20.08 -4.94
CA PHE A 45 8.58 20.69 -4.69
C PHE A 45 8.86 21.87 -5.61
N GLU A 46 8.33 21.86 -6.83
CA GLU A 46 8.54 22.92 -7.83
C GLU A 46 7.93 24.24 -7.37
N HIS A 47 6.67 24.21 -6.91
CA HIS A 47 5.98 25.40 -6.41
C HIS A 47 6.12 25.61 -4.90
N LYS A 48 6.80 24.69 -4.18
CA LYS A 48 6.93 24.69 -2.71
C LYS A 48 5.57 24.80 -2.01
N GLN A 49 4.58 24.07 -2.55
CA GLN A 49 3.20 24.06 -2.09
C GLN A 49 2.77 22.65 -1.73
N LEU A 50 2.04 22.52 -0.63
CA LEU A 50 1.43 21.28 -0.17
C LEU A 50 -0.08 21.39 -0.36
N HIS A 51 -0.64 20.51 -1.20
CA HIS A 51 -2.07 20.40 -1.38
C HIS A 51 -2.59 19.35 -0.39
N PHE A 52 -3.52 19.74 0.48
CA PHE A 52 -4.15 18.84 1.43
C PHE A 52 -5.65 19.11 1.49
N LEU A 53 -6.43 18.07 1.16
CA LEU A 53 -7.90 18.09 1.14
C LEU A 53 -8.48 19.26 0.32
N GLY A 54 -7.87 19.57 -0.83
CA GLY A 54 -8.31 20.67 -1.69
C GLY A 54 -7.88 22.07 -1.26
N LYS A 55 -7.07 22.20 -0.20
CA LYS A 55 -6.42 23.47 0.19
C LYS A 55 -4.95 23.48 -0.20
N ILE A 56 -4.47 24.65 -0.62
CA ILE A 56 -3.08 24.88 -1.00
C ILE A 56 -2.38 25.58 0.16
N PHE A 57 -1.39 24.92 0.74
CA PHE A 57 -0.55 25.45 1.80
C PHE A 57 0.81 25.82 1.22
N SER A 58 1.21 27.09 1.37
CA SER A 58 2.53 27.54 0.95
C SER A 58 3.59 27.23 2.02
N ALA A 59 4.87 27.20 1.65
CA ALA A 59 5.98 26.90 2.56
C ALA A 59 6.04 27.79 3.83
N GLU A 60 5.50 29.01 3.78
CA GLU A 60 5.42 29.91 4.93
C GLU A 60 4.41 29.43 5.99
N GLU A 61 3.28 28.85 5.55
CA GLU A 61 2.24 28.30 6.41
C GLU A 61 2.60 26.90 6.95
N LEU A 62 3.62 26.26 6.38
CA LEU A 62 4.10 24.94 6.80
C LEU A 62 4.73 24.92 8.20
N GLN A 63 4.91 26.07 8.87
CA GLN A 63 5.40 26.13 10.25
C GLN A 63 4.52 25.33 11.24
N ILE A 64 3.24 25.14 10.92
CA ILE A 64 2.27 24.38 11.73
C ILE A 64 2.37 22.86 11.45
N LEU A 65 2.93 22.47 10.29
CA LEU A 65 3.00 21.07 9.84
C LEU A 65 3.78 20.15 10.80
N PRO A 66 4.95 20.54 11.36
CA PRO A 66 5.68 19.70 12.32
C PRO A 66 4.82 19.29 13.53
N PHE A 67 4.02 20.20 14.06
CA PHE A 67 3.12 19.91 15.19
C PHE A 67 2.03 18.91 14.81
N MET A 68 1.46 19.03 13.61
CA MET A 68 0.51 18.05 13.09
C MET A 68 1.15 16.67 12.92
N VAL A 69 2.37 16.61 12.41
CA VAL A 69 3.10 15.36 12.21
C VAL A 69 3.42 14.70 13.56
N ILE A 70 3.87 15.46 14.55
CA ILE A 70 4.12 14.95 15.91
C ILE A 70 2.82 14.40 16.52
N LEU A 71 1.71 15.13 16.42
CA LEU A 71 0.41 14.68 16.91
C LEU A 71 -0.04 13.40 16.20
N LEU A 72 0.17 13.29 14.89
CA LEU A 72 -0.14 12.11 14.10
C LEU A 72 0.70 10.90 14.55
N PHE A 73 2.01 11.06 14.77
CA PHE A 73 2.85 9.98 15.29
C PHE A 73 2.40 9.53 16.67
N ILE A 74 2.17 10.45 17.61
CA ILE A 74 1.67 10.13 18.95
C ILE A 74 0.33 9.40 18.86
N GLY A 75 -0.58 9.86 17.99
CA GLY A 75 -1.86 9.21 17.74
C GLY A 75 -1.72 7.77 17.22
N ILE A 76 -0.83 7.53 16.25
CA ILE A 76 -0.57 6.18 15.73
C ILE A 76 0.04 5.29 16.82
N PHE A 77 0.98 5.79 17.62
CA PHE A 77 1.56 5.04 18.74
C PHE A 77 0.49 4.71 19.78
N PHE A 78 -0.34 5.68 20.16
CA PHE A 78 -1.44 5.49 21.10
C PHE A 78 -2.48 4.46 20.62
N ILE A 79 -2.86 4.52 19.35
CA ILE A 79 -3.72 3.51 18.72
C ILE A 79 -3.05 2.13 18.74
N THR A 80 -1.74 2.07 18.47
CA THR A 80 -0.99 0.81 18.42
C THR A 80 -0.79 0.19 19.80
N THR A 81 -0.60 0.99 20.86
CA THR A 81 -0.52 0.49 22.24
C THR A 81 -1.89 0.06 22.75
N SER A 82 -2.97 0.75 22.38
CA SER A 82 -4.33 0.48 22.86
C SER A 82 -5.04 -0.65 22.10
N LEU A 83 -4.96 -0.67 20.78
CA LEU A 83 -5.63 -1.65 19.91
C LEU A 83 -4.68 -2.76 19.41
N GLY A 84 -3.40 -2.72 19.78
CA GLY A 84 -2.39 -3.71 19.38
C GLY A 84 -1.92 -3.57 17.92
N ARG A 85 -1.60 -4.70 17.26
CA ARG A 85 -1.03 -4.74 15.89
C ARG A 85 -2.03 -4.42 14.77
N VAL A 86 -3.02 -3.56 15.00
CA VAL A 86 -4.01 -3.17 13.98
C VAL A 86 -3.33 -2.43 12.84
N TRP A 87 -2.49 -1.43 13.15
CA TRP A 87 -1.72 -0.70 12.13
C TRP A 87 -0.80 -1.63 11.34
N CYS A 88 0.10 -2.32 12.03
CA CYS A 88 1.10 -3.20 11.41
C CYS A 88 0.48 -4.41 10.67
N GLY A 89 -0.71 -4.86 11.09
CA GLY A 89 -1.41 -6.00 10.51
C GLY A 89 -2.33 -5.68 9.32
N TRP A 90 -2.84 -4.44 9.24
CA TRP A 90 -3.90 -4.07 8.30
C TRP A 90 -3.59 -2.83 7.44
N ALA A 91 -2.92 -1.82 7.98
CA ALA A 91 -2.65 -0.57 7.27
C ALA A 91 -1.23 -0.50 6.69
N CYS A 92 -0.27 -1.23 7.28
CA CYS A 92 1.12 -1.15 6.88
C CYS A 92 1.35 -1.61 5.42
N PRO A 93 1.91 -0.74 4.55
CA PRO A 93 2.11 -1.07 3.13
C PRO A 93 3.10 -2.23 2.93
N GLN A 94 4.10 -2.35 3.80
CA GLN A 94 5.07 -3.46 3.77
C GLN A 94 4.40 -4.82 4.01
N THR A 95 3.39 -4.87 4.88
CA THR A 95 2.63 -6.09 5.16
C THR A 95 1.78 -6.50 3.97
N PHE A 96 1.12 -5.54 3.31
CA PHE A 96 0.34 -5.79 2.10
C PHE A 96 1.20 -6.42 0.99
N LEU A 97 2.34 -5.80 0.66
CA LEU A 97 3.24 -6.30 -0.39
C LEU A 97 3.80 -7.69 -0.06
N ARG A 98 4.16 -7.91 1.21
CA ARG A 98 4.60 -9.23 1.68
C ARG A 98 3.50 -10.29 1.50
N VAL A 99 2.25 -9.97 1.85
CA VAL A 99 1.12 -10.90 1.72
C VAL A 99 0.82 -11.16 0.25
N LEU A 100 0.83 -10.14 -0.60
CA LEU A 100 0.64 -10.25 -2.04
C LEU A 100 1.72 -11.16 -2.66
N TYR A 101 3.00 -10.86 -2.41
CA TYR A 101 4.09 -11.65 -2.96
C TYR A 101 4.14 -13.08 -2.41
N ARG A 102 4.17 -13.25 -1.08
CA ARG A 102 4.42 -14.58 -0.49
C ARG A 102 3.17 -15.46 -0.43
N ASP A 103 2.03 -14.91 -0.01
CA ASP A 103 0.82 -15.72 0.18
C ASP A 103 0.06 -15.89 -1.15
N VAL A 104 0.02 -14.88 -2.03
CA VAL A 104 -0.67 -14.99 -3.33
C VAL A 104 0.25 -15.57 -4.40
N ILE A 105 1.38 -14.92 -4.69
CA ILE A 105 2.23 -15.33 -5.82
C ILE A 105 2.97 -16.63 -5.51
N GLU A 106 3.78 -16.68 -4.45
CA GLU A 106 4.62 -17.86 -4.19
C GLU A 106 3.81 -19.09 -3.74
N THR A 107 2.78 -18.89 -2.92
CA THR A 107 2.03 -20.00 -2.31
C THR A 107 0.86 -20.47 -3.17
N LYS A 108 0.02 -19.56 -3.72
CA LYS A 108 -1.14 -19.98 -4.54
C LYS A 108 -0.76 -20.28 -5.99
N ILE A 109 0.05 -19.42 -6.63
CA ILE A 109 0.37 -19.55 -8.06
C ILE A 109 1.47 -20.58 -8.27
N PHE A 110 2.67 -20.37 -7.70
CA PHE A 110 3.83 -21.23 -7.95
C PHE A 110 3.93 -22.46 -7.03
N LYS A 111 3.09 -22.51 -5.99
CA LYS A 111 3.03 -23.58 -4.97
C LYS A 111 4.42 -23.94 -4.41
N LEU A 112 5.26 -22.91 -4.24
CA LEU A 112 6.63 -23.06 -3.74
C LEU A 112 6.66 -23.51 -2.27
N HIS A 113 5.63 -23.16 -1.51
CA HIS A 113 5.48 -23.49 -0.10
C HIS A 113 4.26 -24.39 0.09
N LYS A 114 4.46 -25.61 0.64
CA LYS A 114 3.41 -26.63 0.76
C LYS A 114 2.51 -26.48 1.99
N LYS A 115 2.87 -25.70 3.01
CA LYS A 115 2.03 -25.52 4.21
C LYS A 115 2.36 -24.23 4.97
N ILE A 116 1.35 -23.43 5.29
CA ILE A 116 1.48 -22.23 6.14
C ILE A 116 1.72 -22.60 7.61
N SER A 117 1.55 -23.88 7.99
CA SER A 117 1.58 -24.34 9.38
C SER A 117 2.99 -24.50 9.97
N ASN A 118 4.03 -24.71 9.15
CA ASN A 118 5.41 -24.78 9.63
C ASN A 118 6.30 -23.89 8.73
N LYS A 119 6.67 -22.72 9.26
CA LYS A 119 7.48 -21.71 8.53
C LYS A 119 8.99 -21.91 8.74
N GLN A 120 9.39 -22.86 9.58
CA GLN A 120 10.79 -23.13 9.92
C GLN A 120 11.41 -24.22 9.04
N GLU A 121 10.64 -24.90 8.19
CA GLU A 121 11.18 -25.83 7.22
C GLU A 121 11.77 -25.08 6.02
N SER A 122 13.06 -25.31 5.75
CA SER A 122 13.72 -24.79 4.57
C SER A 122 13.21 -25.49 3.31
N PRO A 123 12.94 -24.76 2.23
CA PRO A 123 12.54 -25.37 0.97
C PRO A 123 13.69 -26.26 0.45
N LYS A 124 13.35 -27.46 -0.05
CA LYS A 124 14.34 -28.35 -0.68
C LYS A 124 14.99 -27.63 -1.86
N ASN A 125 16.34 -27.58 -1.87
CA ASN A 125 17.13 -26.90 -2.90
C ASN A 125 17.17 -27.71 -4.21
N THR A 126 16.04 -27.78 -4.90
CA THR A 126 15.88 -28.46 -6.20
C THR A 126 16.02 -27.42 -7.33
N PRO A 127 16.62 -27.74 -8.49
CA PRO A 127 16.70 -26.81 -9.63
C PRO A 127 15.31 -26.27 -10.05
N SER A 128 14.26 -27.09 -9.97
CA SER A 128 12.88 -26.66 -10.21
C SER A 128 12.38 -25.56 -9.27
N TYR A 129 12.89 -25.50 -8.02
CA TYR A 129 12.53 -24.46 -7.06
C TYR A 129 13.12 -23.11 -7.47
N LYS A 130 14.40 -23.09 -7.90
CA LYS A 130 15.09 -21.87 -8.33
C LYS A 130 14.39 -21.23 -9.53
N VAL A 131 14.03 -22.01 -10.55
CA VAL A 131 13.35 -21.51 -11.75
C VAL A 131 12.00 -20.87 -11.39
N ARG A 132 11.17 -21.56 -10.59
CA ARG A 132 9.87 -21.04 -10.16
C ARG A 132 10.00 -19.79 -9.27
N LYS A 133 11.05 -19.72 -8.45
CA LYS A 133 11.35 -18.53 -7.62
C LYS A 133 11.71 -17.33 -8.49
N VAL A 134 12.60 -17.49 -9.48
CA VAL A 134 12.95 -16.43 -10.42
C VAL A 134 11.71 -15.94 -11.17
N LEU A 135 10.89 -16.87 -11.66
CA LEU A 135 9.66 -16.54 -12.37
C LEU A 135 8.65 -15.79 -11.47
N SER A 136 8.57 -16.14 -10.18
CA SER A 136 7.72 -15.42 -9.22
C SER A 136 8.17 -13.98 -8.96
N VAL A 137 9.49 -13.73 -8.93
CA VAL A 137 10.05 -12.39 -8.80
C VAL A 137 9.80 -11.58 -10.07
N LEU A 138 10.05 -12.18 -11.23
CA LEU A 138 9.83 -11.54 -12.52
C LEU A 138 8.36 -11.12 -12.71
N LEU A 139 7.42 -11.97 -12.28
CA LEU A 139 5.99 -11.65 -12.30
C LEU A 139 5.62 -10.50 -11.35
N PHE A 140 6.31 -10.37 -10.22
CA PHE A 140 6.03 -9.34 -9.22
C PHE A 140 6.70 -8.00 -9.51
N ALA A 141 7.82 -7.99 -10.24
CA ALA A 141 8.54 -6.78 -10.63
C ALA A 141 7.65 -5.66 -11.24
N PRO A 142 6.76 -5.92 -12.22
CA PRO A 142 5.90 -4.86 -12.77
C PRO A 142 4.91 -4.29 -11.75
N VAL A 143 4.44 -5.09 -10.78
CA VAL A 143 3.55 -4.61 -9.72
C VAL A 143 4.27 -3.60 -8.83
N VAL A 144 5.52 -3.90 -8.46
CA VAL A 144 6.35 -2.97 -7.67
C VAL A 144 6.65 -1.71 -8.47
N ALA A 145 7.00 -1.84 -9.75
CA ALA A 145 7.25 -0.68 -10.61
C ALA A 145 6.03 0.25 -10.73
N GLY A 146 4.83 -0.32 -10.92
CA GLY A 146 3.58 0.46 -10.96
C GLY A 146 3.26 1.16 -9.63
N LEU A 147 3.54 0.51 -8.50
CA LEU A 147 3.39 1.14 -7.18
C LEU A 147 4.40 2.27 -6.94
N MET A 148 5.63 2.13 -7.44
CA MET A 148 6.61 3.22 -7.39
C MET A 148 6.16 4.39 -8.27
N MET A 149 5.64 4.11 -9.47
CA MET A 149 5.06 5.15 -10.34
C MET A 149 3.89 5.87 -9.66
N LEU A 150 3.01 5.14 -8.99
CA LEU A 150 1.93 5.74 -8.20
C LEU A 150 2.47 6.64 -7.07
N PHE A 151 3.53 6.21 -6.39
CA PHE A 151 4.19 7.03 -5.37
C PHE A 151 4.74 8.33 -5.95
N PHE A 152 5.27 8.33 -7.17
CA PHE A 152 5.71 9.55 -7.85
C PHE A 152 4.57 10.54 -8.11
N PHE A 153 3.36 10.06 -8.40
CA PHE A 153 2.19 10.93 -8.59
C PHE A 153 1.74 11.70 -7.34
N TYR A 154 2.29 11.38 -6.17
CA TYR A 154 2.09 12.18 -4.95
C TYR A 154 3.06 13.37 -4.84
N PHE A 155 4.12 13.40 -5.64
CA PHE A 155 5.10 14.50 -5.67
C PHE A 155 5.00 15.34 -6.94
N ILE A 156 4.58 14.71 -8.04
CA ILE A 156 4.45 15.34 -9.35
C ILE A 156 3.02 15.11 -9.79
N ALA A 157 2.31 16.18 -10.16
CA ALA A 157 0.95 16.05 -10.66
C ALA A 157 0.97 15.19 -11.93
N PRO A 158 0.03 14.24 -12.10
CA PRO A 158 0.04 13.35 -13.26
C PRO A 158 -0.04 14.10 -14.58
N GLU A 159 -0.67 15.28 -14.61
CA GLU A 159 -0.81 16.13 -15.79
C GLU A 159 0.55 16.70 -16.22
N ASP A 160 1.32 17.22 -15.26
CA ASP A 160 2.66 17.74 -15.51
C ASP A 160 3.60 16.61 -15.95
N PHE A 161 3.48 15.43 -15.34
CA PHE A 161 4.28 14.26 -15.71
C PHE A 161 4.09 13.84 -17.18
N PHE A 162 2.84 13.82 -17.68
CA PHE A 162 2.58 13.50 -19.09
C PHE A 162 3.03 14.62 -20.04
N MET A 163 3.02 15.88 -19.60
CA MET A 163 3.55 16.99 -20.38
C MET A 163 5.07 16.94 -20.49
N TYR A 164 5.79 16.54 -19.43
CA TYR A 164 7.26 16.37 -19.46
C TYR A 164 7.73 15.18 -20.31
N LEU A 165 6.89 14.18 -20.52
CA LEU A 165 7.21 13.00 -21.35
C LEU A 165 7.02 13.24 -22.85
N LYS A 166 6.28 14.29 -23.24
CA LYS A 166 6.01 14.65 -24.62
C LYS A 166 7.10 15.55 -25.18
#